data_AF-A0A844EJY6-F1
#
_entry.id   AF-A0A844EJY6-F1
#
_cell.length_a   1.000
_cell.length_b   1.000
_cell.length_c   1.000
_cell.angle_alpha   90.00
_cell.angle_beta   90.00
_cell.angle_gamma   90.00
#
_symmetry.space_group_name_H-M   'P 1'
#
loop_
_entity.id
_entity.type
_entity.pdbx_description
1 polymer ?
#
loop_
_entity_poly.entity_id
_entity_poly.type
_entity_poly.pdbx_seq_one_letter_code
_entity_poly.pdbx_strand_id
1 'polypeptide(L)'
;DVIILEGILILDDERLRDLMDIKVFVDTDDDIRLIRRIERDTKDRGRSLDNIIHQYLKTVKPMYHQFVEPTKRYADLIVPEGGENQVAIDLLTTKMRSILMQRGNKEIKNNFDSTI
;
A
#
# COMPACT_ATOMS: atom_id res chain seq x y z
N ASP A 1 -15.58 3.93 -12.76
CA ASP A 1 -14.37 4.52 -12.14
C ASP A 1 -13.71 3.55 -11.19
N VAL A 2 -12.44 3.82 -10.87
CA VAL A 2 -11.64 3.05 -9.89
C VAL A 2 -11.28 4.00 -8.76
N ILE A 3 -11.43 3.54 -7.52
CA ILE A 3 -11.02 4.27 -6.33
C ILE A 3 -9.93 3.44 -5.64
N ILE A 4 -8.78 4.05 -5.39
CA ILE A 4 -7.69 3.45 -4.62
C ILE A 4 -7.71 4.10 -3.24
N LEU A 5 -7.98 3.29 -2.22
CA LEU A 5 -7.83 3.69 -0.83
C LEU A 5 -6.47 3.19 -0.34
N GLU A 6 -5.59 4.11 0.05
CA GLU A 6 -4.27 3.77 0.62
C GLU A 6 -4.17 4.20 2.09
N GLY A 7 -3.39 3.45 2.87
CA GLY A 7 -3.08 3.80 4.25
C GLY A 7 -2.67 2.59 5.08
N ILE A 8 -1.99 2.85 6.20
CA ILE A 8 -1.40 1.80 7.05
C ILE A 8 -2.43 1.00 7.87
N LEU A 9 -3.66 1.48 8.03
CA LEU A 9 -4.70 0.85 8.87
C LEU A 9 -6.03 0.62 8.15
N ILE A 10 -6.08 0.81 6.83
CA ILE A 10 -7.35 0.72 6.07
C ILE A 10 -7.98 -0.68 6.10
N LEU A 11 -7.16 -1.72 6.35
CA LEU A 11 -7.61 -3.10 6.45
C LEU A 11 -8.02 -3.49 7.88
N ASP A 12 -7.89 -2.60 8.88
CA ASP A 12 -8.30 -2.88 10.25
C ASP A 12 -9.83 -2.73 10.45
N ASP A 13 -10.45 -1.73 9.80
CA ASP A 13 -11.89 -1.49 9.89
C ASP A 13 -12.68 -2.41 8.94
N GLU A 14 -13.51 -3.28 9.50
CA GLU A 14 -14.37 -4.20 8.76
C GLU A 14 -15.29 -3.49 7.78
N ARG A 15 -15.84 -2.34 8.16
CA ARG A 15 -16.76 -1.57 7.32
C ARG A 15 -16.06 -1.08 6.05
N LEU A 16 -14.77 -0.77 6.13
CA LEU A 16 -13.98 -0.42 4.95
C LEU A 16 -13.70 -1.65 4.10
N ARG A 17 -13.32 -2.77 4.72
CA ARG A 17 -13.04 -4.02 3.99
C ARG A 17 -14.26 -4.49 3.19
N ASP A 18 -15.46 -4.35 3.71
CA ASP A 18 -16.70 -4.77 3.05
C ASP A 18 -17.02 -3.95 1.80
N LEU A 19 -16.48 -2.73 1.70
CA LEU A 19 -16.62 -1.86 0.54
C LEU A 19 -15.55 -2.11 -0.54
N MET A 20 -14.48 -2.86 -0.22
CA MET A 20 -13.35 -3.08 -1.11
C MET A 20 -13.55 -4.31 -1.99
N ASP A 21 -13.36 -4.14 -3.30
CA ASP A 21 -13.37 -5.26 -4.27
C ASP A 21 -12.06 -6.05 -4.30
N ILE A 22 -10.94 -5.40 -3.97
CA ILE A 22 -9.60 -5.99 -3.94
C ILE A 22 -8.88 -5.42 -2.72
N LYS A 23 -8.31 -6.29 -1.88
CA LYS A 23 -7.57 -5.92 -0.66
C LYS A 23 -6.12 -6.32 -0.83
N VAL A 24 -5.21 -5.35 -0.79
CA VAL A 24 -3.78 -5.57 -1.04
C VAL A 24 -2.98 -5.15 0.19
N PHE A 25 -2.02 -5.99 0.59
CA PHE A 25 -1.01 -5.64 1.59
C PHE A 25 0.37 -5.62 0.93
N VAL A 26 1.04 -4.48 0.96
CA VAL A 26 2.42 -4.36 0.46
C VAL A 26 3.38 -4.74 1.58
N ASP A 27 4.13 -5.82 1.36
CA ASP A 27 5.02 -6.41 2.34
C ASP A 27 6.47 -6.08 2.01
N THR A 28 7.19 -5.61 3.01
CA THR A 28 8.61 -5.22 2.88
C THR A 28 9.23 -5.26 4.27
N ASP A 29 10.47 -5.72 4.35
CA ASP A 29 11.18 -5.85 5.61
C ASP A 29 11.31 -4.52 6.36
N ASP A 30 11.34 -4.61 7.69
CA ASP A 30 11.36 -3.47 8.61
C ASP A 30 12.53 -2.52 8.36
N ASP A 31 13.71 -3.06 8.09
CA ASP A 31 14.95 -2.32 7.84
C ASP A 31 14.89 -1.56 6.51
N ILE A 32 14.43 -2.21 5.43
CA ILE A 32 14.22 -1.56 4.13
C ILE A 32 13.21 -0.42 4.26
N ARG A 33 12.08 -0.64 4.97
CA ARG A 33 11.08 0.41 5.21
C ARG A 33 11.63 1.55 6.07
N LEU A 34 12.45 1.24 7.07
CA LEU A 34 13.11 2.24 7.91
C LEU A 34 14.09 3.09 7.10
N ILE A 35 14.91 2.47 6.25
CA ILE A 35 15.86 3.19 5.37
C ILE A 35 15.10 4.13 4.45
N ARG A 36 14.09 3.63 3.72
CA ARG A 36 13.23 4.47 2.86
C ARG A 36 12.58 5.61 3.63
N ARG A 37 12.13 5.35 4.86
CA ARG A 37 11.57 6.39 5.75
C ARG A 37 12.60 7.43 6.16
N ILE A 38 13.82 7.04 6.51
CA ILE A 38 14.89 7.96 6.90
C ILE A 38 15.21 8.89 5.73
N GLU A 39 15.39 8.34 4.53
CA GLU A 39 15.68 9.12 3.34
C GLU A 39 14.58 10.15 3.06
N ARG A 40 13.32 9.71 3.04
CA ARG A 40 12.16 10.57 2.81
C ARG A 40 11.98 11.63 3.89
N ASP A 41 12.01 11.25 5.17
CA ASP A 41 11.78 12.19 6.28
C ASP A 41 12.95 13.19 6.43
N THR A 42 14.17 12.83 6.01
CA THR A 42 15.31 13.75 5.98
C THR A 42 15.23 14.71 4.79
N LYS A 43 14.99 14.19 3.57
CA LYS A 43 14.95 14.98 2.33
C LYS A 43 13.72 15.88 2.23
N ASP A 44 12.54 15.33 2.52
CA ASP A 44 11.27 16.01 2.19
C ASP A 44 10.66 16.73 3.39
N ARG A 45 11.07 16.36 4.62
CA ARG A 45 10.47 16.88 5.88
C ARG A 45 11.47 17.55 6.81
N GLY A 46 12.76 17.59 6.45
CA GLY A 46 13.81 18.26 7.22
C GLY A 46 14.02 17.70 8.63
N ARG A 47 13.69 16.43 8.88
CA ARG A 47 13.85 15.82 10.21
C ARG A 47 15.28 15.35 10.44
N SER A 48 15.76 15.46 11.69
CA SER A 48 17.04 14.86 12.08
C SER A 48 16.93 13.34 12.21
N LEU A 49 18.04 12.65 11.94
CA LEU A 49 18.13 11.20 12.05
C LEU A 49 17.74 10.71 13.46
N ASP A 50 18.24 11.37 14.51
CA ASP A 50 17.95 11.00 15.89
C ASP A 50 16.45 11.04 16.22
N ASN A 51 15.75 12.08 15.74
CA ASN A 51 14.30 12.19 15.93
C ASN A 51 13.54 11.09 15.20
N ILE A 52 13.98 10.72 13.99
CA ILE A 52 13.36 9.64 13.20
C ILE A 52 13.55 8.30 13.91
N ILE A 53 14.76 7.99 14.35
CA ILE A 53 15.08 6.74 15.08
C ILE A 53 14.30 6.67 16.39
N HIS A 54 14.32 7.75 17.18
CA HIS A 54 13.59 7.81 18.44
C HIS A 54 12.09 7.56 18.24
N GLN A 55 11.48 8.22 17.24
CA GLN A 55 10.06 8.00 16.92
C GLN A 55 9.80 6.58 16.40
N TYR A 56 10.70 6.03 15.58
CA TYR A 56 10.54 4.68 15.04
C TYR A 56 10.51 3.63 16.15
N LEU A 57 11.47 3.67 17.07
CA LEU A 57 11.57 2.71 18.17
C LEU A 57 10.46 2.90 19.20
N LYS A 58 10.10 4.15 19.52
CA LYS A 58 9.12 4.45 20.56
C LYS A 58 7.68 4.17 20.13
N THR A 59 7.34 4.44 18.87
CA THR A 59 5.93 4.36 18.42
C THR A 59 5.75 3.57 17.14
N VAL A 60 6.47 3.86 16.06
CA VAL A 60 6.12 3.30 14.75
C VAL A 60 6.29 1.77 14.69
N LYS A 61 7.40 1.23 15.19
CA LYS A 61 7.64 -0.22 15.17
C LYS A 61 6.67 -0.99 16.09
N PRO A 62 6.46 -0.61 17.37
CA PRO A 62 5.47 -1.28 18.21
C PRO A 62 4.06 -1.23 17.63
N MET A 63 3.63 -0.07 17.12
CA MET A 63 2.30 0.08 16.54
C MET A 63 2.14 -0.70 15.23
N TYR A 64 3.20 -0.82 14.44
CA TYR A 64 3.19 -1.65 13.24
C TYR A 64 2.89 -3.12 13.60
N HIS A 65 3.68 -3.72 14.50
CA HIS A 65 3.48 -5.12 14.88
C HIS A 65 2.16 -5.36 15.62
N GLN A 66 1.69 -4.37 16.39
CA GLN A 66 0.46 -4.50 17.15
C GLN A 66 -0.81 -4.32 16.30
N PHE A 67 -0.80 -3.41 15.33
CA PHE A 67 -2.03 -2.99 14.64
C PHE A 67 -1.99 -3.08 13.11
N VAL A 68 -0.82 -2.98 12.48
CA VAL A 68 -0.72 -2.98 11.01
C VAL A 68 -0.42 -4.37 10.47
N GLU A 69 0.60 -5.03 10.99
CA GLU A 69 0.98 -6.37 10.56
C GLU A 69 -0.15 -7.40 10.67
N PRO A 70 -0.96 -7.43 11.76
CA PRO A 70 -2.07 -8.38 11.86
C PRO A 70 -3.13 -8.21 10.77
N THR A 71 -3.30 -7.02 10.19
CA THR A 71 -4.31 -6.79 9.15
C THR A 71 -3.92 -7.43 7.82
N LYS A 72 -2.66 -7.86 7.66
CA LYS A 72 -2.18 -8.64 6.50
C LYS A 72 -3.04 -9.87 6.24
N ARG A 73 -3.62 -10.48 7.29
CA ARG A 73 -4.53 -11.64 7.18
C ARG A 73 -5.82 -11.37 6.41
N TYR A 74 -6.19 -10.10 6.26
CA TYR A 74 -7.40 -9.69 5.54
C TYR A 74 -7.14 -9.35 4.07
N ALA A 75 -5.89 -9.39 3.61
CA ALA A 75 -5.56 -9.11 2.23
C ALA A 75 -5.89 -10.30 1.32
N ASP A 76 -6.43 -10.00 0.15
CA ASP A 76 -6.59 -10.98 -0.93
C ASP A 76 -5.23 -11.28 -1.59
N LEU A 77 -4.34 -10.28 -1.61
CA LEU A 77 -3.00 -10.37 -2.20
C LEU A 77 -1.95 -9.70 -1.31
N ILE A 78 -0.82 -10.38 -1.13
CA ILE A 78 0.38 -9.81 -0.52
C ILE A 78 1.39 -9.54 -1.64
N VAL A 79 1.83 -8.29 -1.76
CA VAL A 79 2.78 -7.85 -2.80
C VAL A 79 4.14 -7.58 -2.15
N PRO A 80 5.19 -8.38 -2.45
CA PRO A 80 6.53 -8.07 -1.98
C PRO A 80 7.09 -6.86 -2.72
N GLU A 81 7.92 -6.08 -2.02
CA GLU A 81 8.76 -4.99 -2.55
C GLU A 81 8.03 -3.79 -3.20
N GLY A 82 6.69 -3.79 -3.20
CA GLY A 82 5.87 -2.63 -3.56
C GLY A 82 6.01 -2.18 -5.01
N GLY A 83 6.26 -0.88 -5.22
CA GLY A 83 6.14 -0.20 -6.52
C GLY A 83 7.09 -0.67 -7.63
N GLU A 84 8.08 -1.50 -7.31
CA GLU A 84 9.01 -2.07 -8.30
C GLU A 84 8.52 -3.43 -8.86
N ASN A 85 7.51 -4.04 -8.23
CA ASN A 85 6.99 -5.33 -8.63
C ASN A 85 6.02 -5.21 -9.82
N GLN A 86 6.58 -5.09 -11.02
CA GLN A 86 5.83 -4.94 -12.28
C GLN A 86 4.84 -6.08 -12.52
N VAL A 87 5.18 -7.30 -12.10
CA VAL A 87 4.29 -8.47 -12.24
C VAL A 87 3.05 -8.32 -11.36
N ALA A 88 3.21 -7.88 -10.11
CA ALA A 88 2.07 -7.64 -9.22
C ALA A 88 1.18 -6.48 -9.74
N ILE A 89 1.80 -5.41 -10.24
CA ILE A 89 1.08 -4.26 -10.82
C ILE A 89 0.24 -4.70 -12.02
N ASP A 90 0.79 -5.52 -12.92
CA ASP A 90 0.06 -6.01 -14.10
C ASP A 90 -1.09 -6.95 -13.72
N LEU A 91 -0.89 -7.84 -12.74
CA LEU A 91 -1.94 -8.71 -12.20
C LEU A 91 -3.10 -7.90 -11.61
N LEU A 92 -2.80 -6.89 -10.78
CA LEU A 92 -3.80 -5.99 -10.21
C LEU A 92 -4.54 -5.21 -11.29
N THR A 93 -3.82 -4.67 -12.27
CA THR A 93 -4.39 -3.94 -13.41
C THR A 93 -5.34 -4.81 -14.21
N THR A 94 -4.94 -6.05 -14.50
CA THR A 94 -5.76 -7.02 -15.22
C THR A 94 -7.03 -7.36 -14.44
N LYS A 95 -6.91 -7.58 -13.12
CA LYS A 95 -8.07 -7.87 -12.26
C LYS A 95 -9.03 -6.68 -12.18
N MET A 96 -8.53 -5.46 -12.02
CA MET A 96 -9.34 -4.24 -12.01
C MET A 96 -10.13 -4.08 -13.31
N ARG A 97 -9.48 -4.27 -14.48
CA ARG A 97 -10.16 -4.23 -15.78
C ARG A 97 -11.27 -5.26 -15.89
N SER A 98 -11.02 -6.49 -15.43
CA SER A 98 -12.01 -7.56 -15.43
C SER A 98 -13.25 -7.20 -14.60
N ILE A 99 -13.07 -6.66 -13.38
CA ILE A 99 -14.18 -6.23 -12.52
C ILE A 99 -14.98 -5.09 -13.16
N LEU A 100 -14.30 -4.11 -13.76
CA LEU A 100 -14.97 -3.00 -14.44
C LEU A 100 -15.82 -3.48 -15.63
N MET A 101 -15.30 -4.41 -16.44
CA MET A 101 -16.05 -5.00 -17.56
C MET A 101 -17.28 -5.75 -17.07
N GLN A 102 -17.16 -6.54 -15.99
CA GLN A 102 -18.30 -7.27 -15.39
C GLN A 102 -19.39 -6.33 -14.87
N ARG A 103 -19.02 -5.13 -14.41
CA ARG A 103 -19.96 -4.10 -13.96
C ARG A 103 -20.59 -3.28 -15.10
N GLY A 104 -20.36 -3.65 -16.35
CA GLY A 104 -21.00 -3.04 -17.52
C GLY A 104 -20.25 -1.84 -18.12
N ASN A 105 -19.03 -1.54 -17.67
CA ASN A 105 -18.19 -0.52 -18.31
C ASN A 105 -17.54 -1.10 -19.58
N LYS A 106 -18.24 -0.94 -20.72
CA LYS A 106 -17.80 -1.42 -22.04
C LYS A 106 -16.69 -0.60 -22.71
N GLU A 107 -16.27 0.53 -22.13
CA GLU A 107 -15.17 1.34 -22.67
C GLU A 107 -14.10 1.62 -21.62
N ILE A 108 -13.08 0.76 -21.54
CA ILE A 108 -11.82 1.12 -20.90
C ILE A 108 -10.88 1.58 -22.02
N LYS A 109 -10.87 2.88 -22.30
CA LYS A 109 -9.83 3.48 -23.16
C LYS A 109 -8.49 3.35 -22.43
N ASN A 110 -7.48 2.83 -23.13
CA ASN A 110 -6.10 2.76 -22.65
C ASN A 110 -5.52 4.18 -22.52
N ASN A 111 -5.84 4.87 -21.43
CA ASN A 111 -5.14 6.09 -21.05
C ASN A 111 -4.07 5.70 -20.01
N PHE A 112 -2.96 5.15 -20.50
CA PHE A 112 -1.71 5.19 -19.75
C PHE A 112 -1.11 6.58 -19.96
N ASP A 113 -1.16 7.43 -18.92
CA ASP A 113 -0.22 8.54 -18.82
C ASP A 113 1.03 7.97 -18.14
N SER A 114 2.09 7.78 -18.92
CA SER A 114 3.35 7.16 -18.49
C SER A 114 4.25 8.14 -17.72
N THR A 115 3.64 9.03 -16.92
CA THR A 115 4.34 10.11 -16.25
C THR A 115 4.08 10.07 -14.75
N ILE A 116 4.61 9.05 -14.09
CA ILE A 116 5.01 9.07 -12.67
C ILE A 116 6.40 8.46 -12.60
#